data_AF-A0A2V5T097-F1
#
_entry.id   AF-A0A2V5T097-F1
#
_cell.length_a   1.000
_cell.length_b   1.000
_cell.length_c   1.000
_cell.angle_alpha   90.00
_cell.angle_beta   90.00
_cell.angle_gamma   90.00
#
_symmetry.space_group_name_H-M   'P 1'
#
loop_
_entity.id
_entity.type
_entity.pdbx_description
1 polymer ?
#
loop_
_entity_poly.entity_id
_entity_poly.type
_entity_poly.pdbx_seq_one_letter_code
_entity_poly.pdbx_strand_id
1 'polypeptide(L)'
;GKSHAEVRKLIAGPGVYICDSCINVCKSILDKELNEDAKRQSSSIRVPKPAEIRRSLDQYVIGQEIAKKTLSVAVHNHFKRVLQTSAMPDPSAAFQPDPLADVEIEKSNILLIGPTGSGKTLLAKTLAKIL
;
A
#
# COMPACT_ATOMS: atom_id res chain seq x y z
N GLY A 1 -22.20 -14.34 -34.19
CA GLY A 1 -22.66 -14.99 -32.95
C GLY A 1 -22.68 -16.49 -33.19
N LYS A 2 -22.25 -17.29 -32.20
CA LYS A 2 -22.30 -18.76 -32.31
C LYS A 2 -23.74 -19.25 -32.16
N SER A 3 -24.10 -20.27 -32.93
CA SER A 3 -25.44 -20.88 -32.86
C SER A 3 -25.57 -21.76 -31.61
N HIS A 4 -26.80 -21.97 -31.12
CA HIS A 4 -27.07 -22.79 -29.92
C HIS A 4 -26.57 -24.25 -30.06
N ALA A 5 -26.37 -24.74 -31.28
CA ALA A 5 -25.85 -26.08 -31.54
C ALA A 5 -24.31 -26.19 -31.40
N GLU A 6 -23.59 -25.06 -31.42
CA GLU A 6 -22.11 -25.02 -31.37
C GLU A 6 -21.54 -24.96 -29.94
N VAL A 7 -22.40 -24.87 -28.92
CA VAL A 7 -22.00 -24.66 -27.52
C VAL A 7 -22.54 -25.76 -26.63
N ARG A 8 -21.65 -26.25 -25.75
CA ARG A 8 -21.88 -27.45 -24.95
C ARG A 8 -22.79 -27.20 -23.75
N LYS A 9 -22.72 -25.99 -23.19
CA LYS A 9 -23.55 -25.53 -22.06
C LYS A 9 -23.86 -24.05 -22.23
N LEU A 10 -25.10 -23.70 -21.93
CA LEU A 10 -25.64 -22.34 -22.01
C LEU A 10 -26.33 -22.03 -20.68
N ILE A 11 -25.99 -20.89 -20.08
CA ILE A 11 -26.55 -20.42 -18.81
C ILE A 11 -27.50 -19.26 -19.11
N ALA A 12 -28.73 -19.35 -18.63
CA ALA A 12 -29.76 -18.33 -18.83
C ALA A 12 -29.89 -17.43 -17.60
N GLY A 13 -29.96 -16.13 -17.82
CA GLY A 13 -30.36 -15.11 -16.85
C GLY A 13 -31.60 -14.35 -17.35
N PRO A 14 -32.10 -13.36 -16.59
CA PRO A 14 -33.27 -12.57 -16.99
C PRO A 14 -33.03 -11.83 -18.31
N GLY A 15 -33.59 -12.34 -19.41
CA GLY A 15 -33.46 -11.76 -20.75
C GLY A 15 -32.07 -11.91 -21.40
N VAL A 16 -31.17 -12.72 -20.84
CA VAL A 16 -29.79 -12.86 -21.32
C VAL A 16 -29.31 -14.30 -21.30
N TYR A 17 -28.38 -14.64 -22.20
CA TYR A 17 -27.80 -15.97 -22.30
C TYR A 17 -26.28 -15.87 -22.46
N ILE A 18 -25.53 -16.74 -21.76
CA ILE A 18 -24.07 -16.81 -21.86
C ILE A 18 -23.63 -18.27 -22.07
N CYS A 19 -22.66 -18.50 -22.96
CA CYS A 19 -22.11 -19.83 -23.19
C CYS A 19 -20.88 -20.11 -22.32
N ASP A 20 -20.58 -21.39 -22.12
CA ASP A 20 -19.40 -21.89 -21.40
C ASP A 20 -18.08 -21.32 -21.93
N SER A 21 -17.92 -21.19 -23.25
CA SER A 21 -16.74 -20.58 -23.83
C SER A 21 -16.57 -19.10 -23.44
N CYS A 22 -17.65 -18.32 -23.43
CA CYS A 22 -17.62 -16.92 -23.02
C CYS A 22 -17.29 -16.80 -21.53
N ILE A 23 -17.81 -17.69 -20.68
CA ILE A 23 -17.49 -17.71 -19.25
C ILE A 23 -15.99 -17.92 -19.03
N ASN A 24 -15.37 -18.85 -19.77
CA ASN A 24 -13.93 -19.10 -19.65
C ASN A 24 -13.08 -17.91 -20.13
N VAL A 25 -13.51 -17.22 -21.19
CA VAL A 25 -12.83 -16.00 -21.67
C VAL A 25 -12.98 -14.88 -20.66
N CYS A 26 -14.20 -14.60 -20.18
CA CYS A 26 -14.46 -13.60 -19.14
C CYS A 26 -13.68 -13.91 -17.86
N LYS A 27 -13.66 -15.18 -17.45
CA LYS A 27 -12.87 -15.64 -16.30
C LYS A 27 -11.38 -15.40 -16.50
N SER A 28 -10.82 -15.69 -17.68
CA SER A 28 -9.40 -15.45 -17.96
C SER A 28 -9.05 -13.96 -17.96
N ILE A 29 -9.97 -13.10 -18.39
CA ILE A 29 -9.79 -11.64 -18.34
C ILE A 29 -9.82 -11.17 -16.87
N LEU A 30 -10.81 -11.61 -16.09
CA LEU A 30 -10.92 -11.31 -14.67
C LEU A 30 -9.70 -11.81 -13.87
N ASP A 31 -9.24 -13.04 -14.11
CA ASP A 31 -8.07 -13.61 -13.45
C ASP A 31 -6.78 -12.85 -13.80
N LYS A 32 -6.70 -12.23 -15.00
CA LYS A 32 -5.57 -11.37 -15.37
C LYS A 32 -5.64 -10.02 -14.64
N GLU A 33 -6.81 -9.40 -14.57
CA GLU A 33 -7.01 -8.14 -13.84
C GLU A 33 -6.72 -8.32 -12.34
N LEU A 34 -7.26 -9.37 -11.72
CA LEU A 34 -6.99 -9.71 -10.33
C LEU A 34 -5.51 -9.97 -10.05
N ASN A 35 -4.80 -10.62 -10.97
CA ASN A 35 -3.35 -10.82 -10.85
C ASN A 35 -2.54 -9.55 -11.08
N GLU A 36 -2.98 -8.65 -11.96
CA GLU A 36 -2.38 -7.33 -12.15
C GLU A 36 -2.58 -6.46 -10.90
N ASP A 37 -3.76 -6.49 -10.29
CA ASP A 37 -4.06 -5.80 -9.04
C ASP A 37 -3.30 -6.40 -7.85
N ALA A 38 -3.19 -7.73 -7.77
CA ALA A 38 -2.34 -8.40 -6.78
C ALA A 38 -0.85 -8.05 -6.97
N LYS A 39 -0.37 -7.92 -8.22
CA LYS A 39 0.99 -7.45 -8.50
C LYS A 39 1.19 -5.99 -8.11
N ARG A 40 0.20 -5.11 -8.35
CA ARG A 40 0.22 -3.72 -7.87
C ARG A 40 0.26 -3.65 -6.34
N GLN A 41 -0.52 -4.49 -5.65
CA GLN A 41 -0.45 -4.62 -4.19
C GLN A 41 0.88 -5.21 -3.70
N SER A 42 1.51 -6.11 -4.46
CA SER A 42 2.83 -6.68 -4.13
C SER A 42 3.99 -5.69 -4.30
N SER A 43 3.78 -4.62 -5.09
CA SER A 43 4.70 -3.48 -5.17
C SER A 43 4.54 -2.49 -4.02
N SER A 44 3.71 -2.81 -3.01
CA SER A 44 3.56 -2.00 -1.81
C SER A 44 4.93 -1.84 -1.13
N ILE A 45 5.39 -0.59 -1.08
CA ILE A 45 6.51 -0.17 -0.24
C ILE A 45 6.22 -0.71 1.15
N ARG A 46 6.97 -1.73 1.58
CA ARG A 46 6.82 -2.30 2.91
C ARG A 46 7.25 -1.23 3.91
N VAL A 47 6.29 -0.53 4.49
CA VAL A 47 6.58 0.56 5.43
C VAL A 47 7.23 -0.04 6.68
N PRO A 48 8.50 0.27 6.98
CA PRO A 48 9.16 -0.27 8.15
C PRO A 48 8.47 0.24 9.42
N LYS A 49 8.48 -0.58 10.48
CA LYS A 49 7.93 -0.16 11.77
C LYS A 49 8.79 0.95 12.36
N PRO A 50 8.23 1.90 13.14
CA PRO A 50 9.02 2.96 13.77
C PRO A 50 10.21 2.42 14.60
N ALA A 51 10.03 1.27 15.26
CA ALA A 51 11.10 0.61 16.02
C ALA A 51 12.27 0.13 15.13
N GLU A 52 11.98 -0.33 13.91
CA GLU A 52 12.99 -0.78 12.94
C GLU A 52 13.77 0.42 12.40
N ILE A 53 13.07 1.50 12.04
CA ILE A 53 13.71 2.76 11.59
C ILE A 53 14.65 3.28 12.68
N ARG A 54 14.17 3.33 13.94
CA ARG A 54 14.98 3.78 15.08
C ARG A 54 16.22 2.91 15.26
N ARG A 55 16.06 1.57 15.22
CA ARG A 55 17.16 0.63 15.36
C ARG A 55 18.23 0.81 14.27
N SER A 56 17.81 1.10 13.04
CA SER A 56 18.75 1.41 11.96
C SER A 56 19.46 2.76 12.18
N LEU A 57 18.75 3.79 12.67
CA LEU A 57 19.37 5.07 13.05
C LEU A 57 20.38 4.91 14.20
N ASP A 58 20.10 4.02 15.17
CA ASP A 58 20.97 3.75 16.32
C ASP A 58 22.35 3.22 15.92
N GLN A 59 22.47 2.56 14.77
CA GLN A 59 23.75 2.04 14.27
C GLN A 59 24.72 3.15 13.84
N TYR A 60 24.22 4.35 13.53
CA TYR A 60 25.02 5.45 12.99
C TYR A 60 24.99 6.71 13.88
N VAL A 61 23.90 6.94 14.63
CA VAL A 61 23.71 8.14 15.46
C VAL A 61 23.56 7.75 16.92
N ILE A 62 24.57 8.10 17.70
CA ILE A 62 24.62 7.84 19.14
C ILE A 62 23.86 8.92 19.91
N GLY A 63 23.01 8.51 20.85
CA GLY A 63 22.13 9.42 21.61
C GLY A 63 21.03 10.03 20.74
N GLN A 64 20.58 11.25 21.05
CA GLN A 64 19.50 11.93 20.30
C GLN A 64 18.17 11.15 20.26
N GLU A 65 17.80 10.49 21.37
CA GLU A 65 16.66 9.58 21.45
C GLU A 65 15.32 10.21 21.02
N ILE A 66 15.10 11.47 21.39
CA ILE A 66 13.89 12.22 21.03
C ILE A 66 13.83 12.40 19.52
N ALA A 67 14.93 12.86 18.89
CA ALA A 67 14.97 13.09 17.45
C ALA A 67 14.78 11.79 16.66
N LYS A 68 15.42 10.69 17.08
CA LYS A 68 15.25 9.38 16.44
C LYS A 68 13.80 8.90 16.53
N LYS A 69 13.18 8.97 17.71
CA LYS A 69 11.77 8.59 17.90
C LYS A 69 10.83 9.41 17.02
N THR A 70 10.99 10.74 17.02
CA THR A 70 10.15 11.65 16.21
C THR A 70 10.30 11.37 14.71
N LEU A 71 11.53 11.21 14.21
CA LEU A 71 11.80 10.88 12.81
C LEU A 71 11.19 9.53 12.42
N SER A 72 11.37 8.50 13.25
CA SER A 72 10.83 7.16 12.97
C SER A 72 9.31 7.15 12.86
N VAL A 73 8.60 7.88 13.74
CA VAL A 73 7.13 7.97 13.68
C VAL A 73 6.68 8.79 12.48
N ALA A 74 7.29 9.95 12.24
CA ALA A 74 6.89 10.82 11.14
C ALA A 74 7.11 10.17 9.77
N VAL A 75 8.22 9.46 9.58
CA VAL A 75 8.51 8.74 8.34
C VAL A 75 7.55 7.59 8.12
N HIS A 76 7.29 6.79 9.18
CA HIS A 76 6.31 5.72 9.11
C HIS A 76 4.92 6.25 8.70
N ASN A 77 4.46 7.32 9.34
CA ASN A 77 3.19 7.95 9.04
C ASN A 77 3.18 8.57 7.63
N HIS A 78 4.30 9.17 7.20
CA HIS A 78 4.44 9.73 5.86
C HIS A 78 4.22 8.66 4.79
N PHE A 79 4.88 7.51 4.89
CA PHE A 79 4.70 6.41 3.93
C PHE A 79 3.32 5.77 4.02
N LYS A 80 2.74 5.59 5.21
CA LYS A 80 1.35 5.11 5.35
C LYS A 80 0.39 6.03 4.61
N ARG A 81 0.56 7.34 4.75
CA ARG A 81 -0.28 8.34 4.07
C ARG A 81 -0.13 8.26 2.55
N VAL A 82 1.11 8.18 2.05
CA VAL A 82 1.36 8.05 0.60
C VAL A 82 0.70 6.80 0.03
N LEU A 83 0.77 5.68 0.74
CA LEU A 83 0.14 4.42 0.32
C LEU A 83 -1.38 4.48 0.37
N GLN A 84 -1.96 5.11 1.39
CA GLN A 84 -3.42 5.31 1.47
C GLN A 84 -3.95 6.20 0.34
N THR A 85 -3.26 7.29 -0.01
CA THR A 85 -3.64 8.13 -1.16
C THR A 85 -3.50 7.37 -2.50
N SER A 86 -2.61 6.38 -2.57
CA SER A 86 -2.36 5.60 -3.79
C SER A 86 -3.31 4.40 -3.95
N ALA A 87 -3.93 3.95 -2.86
CA ALA A 87 -4.91 2.87 -2.88
C ALA A 87 -6.30 3.46 -3.13
N MET A 88 -6.85 3.26 -4.34
CA MET A 88 -8.29 3.46 -4.52
C MET A 88 -9.04 2.41 -3.69
N PRO A 89 -10.15 2.77 -3.02
CA PRO A 89 -10.91 1.82 -2.22
C PRO A 89 -11.50 0.74 -3.13
N ASP A 90 -11.11 -0.51 -2.86
CA ASP A 90 -11.69 -1.69 -3.49
C ASP A 90 -13.15 -1.82 -3.00
N PRO A 91 -14.17 -1.73 -3.88
CA PRO A 91 -15.58 -1.81 -3.48
C PRO A 91 -15.98 -3.17 -2.91
N SER A 92 -15.10 -4.19 -2.96
CA SER A 92 -15.34 -5.52 -2.39
C SER A 92 -15.05 -5.64 -0.89
N ALA A 93 -14.36 -4.67 -0.27
CA ALA A 93 -14.02 -4.69 1.17
C ALA A 93 -15.16 -4.21 2.10
N ALA A 94 -16.34 -3.88 1.55
CA ALA A 94 -17.48 -3.29 2.27
C ALA A 94 -18.10 -4.15 3.39
N PHE A 95 -17.63 -5.39 3.61
CA PHE A 95 -18.16 -6.30 4.63
C PHE A 95 -17.43 -6.27 5.99
N GLN A 96 -16.28 -5.59 6.09
CA GLN A 96 -15.67 -5.25 7.38
C GLN A 96 -15.39 -3.75 7.40
N PRO A 97 -16.22 -2.94 8.08
CA PRO A 97 -15.91 -1.54 8.28
C PRO A 97 -14.65 -1.46 9.15
N ASP A 98 -13.51 -1.18 8.54
CA ASP A 98 -12.33 -0.76 9.28
C ASP A 98 -12.70 0.58 9.95
N PRO A 99 -12.74 0.65 11.30
CA PRO A 99 -13.14 1.86 12.01
C PRO A 99 -12.21 3.06 11.74
N LEU A 100 -11.09 2.84 11.03
CA LEU A 100 -10.17 3.91 10.61
C LEU A 100 -10.19 4.18 9.09
N ALA A 101 -11.15 3.64 8.33
CA ALA A 101 -11.23 3.85 6.87
C ALA A 101 -11.35 5.33 6.47
N ASP A 102 -12.05 6.15 7.29
CA ASP A 102 -12.21 7.59 7.10
C ASP A 102 -11.14 8.44 7.81
N VAL A 103 -10.13 7.82 8.41
CA VAL A 103 -9.09 8.57 9.14
C VAL A 103 -8.03 9.08 8.18
N GLU A 104 -8.10 10.37 7.87
CA GLU A 104 -7.08 11.07 7.09
C GLU A 104 -5.79 11.27 7.93
N ILE A 105 -4.65 10.84 7.39
CA ILE A 105 -3.35 11.10 8.01
C ILE A 105 -2.86 12.50 7.59
N GLU A 106 -2.64 13.40 8.54
CA GLU A 106 -2.14 14.76 8.27
C GLU A 106 -0.63 14.79 7.93
N LYS A 107 -0.20 15.79 7.14
CA LYS A 107 1.23 16.03 6.88
C LYS A 107 1.93 16.58 8.13
N SER A 108 2.84 15.80 8.71
CA SER A 108 3.74 16.28 9.76
C SER A 108 5.13 16.60 9.20
N ASN A 109 5.50 17.88 9.15
CA ASN A 109 6.88 18.30 8.88
C ASN A 109 7.70 18.34 10.19
N ILE A 110 9.01 18.11 10.11
CA ILE A 110 9.90 18.14 11.27
C ILE A 110 10.89 19.30 11.14
N LEU A 111 11.06 20.06 12.23
CA LEU A 111 12.16 21.00 12.41
C LEU A 111 13.19 20.41 13.38
N LEU A 112 14.44 20.27 12.94
CA LEU A 112 15.54 19.75 13.77
C LEU A 112 16.39 20.91 14.33
N ILE A 113 16.34 21.11 15.64
CA ILE A 113 17.11 22.14 16.35
C ILE A 113 18.16 21.45 17.23
N GLY A 114 19.40 21.99 17.22
CA GLY A 114 20.47 21.50 18.08
C GLY A 114 21.81 22.16 17.77
N PRO A 115 22.80 22.06 18.67
CA PRO A 115 24.11 22.70 18.52
C PRO A 115 24.88 22.19 17.30
N THR A 116 25.91 22.91 16.87
CA THR A 116 26.80 22.47 15.78
C THR A 116 27.45 21.13 16.15
N GLY A 117 27.58 20.20 15.19
CA GLY A 117 28.18 18.88 15.42
C GLY A 117 27.29 17.83 16.09
N SER A 118 26.04 18.14 16.45
CA SER A 118 25.10 17.18 17.11
C SER A 118 24.55 16.05 16.22
N GLY A 119 25.00 15.93 14.96
CA GLY A 119 24.56 14.85 14.07
C GLY A 119 23.25 15.09 13.30
N LYS A 120 22.70 16.32 13.28
CA LYS A 120 21.48 16.67 12.49
C LYS A 120 21.58 16.24 11.02
N THR A 121 22.68 16.58 10.36
CA THR A 121 22.93 16.21 8.96
C THR A 121 23.15 14.71 8.79
N LEU A 122 23.76 14.06 9.80
CA LEU A 122 23.98 12.61 9.78
C LEU A 122 22.66 11.86 9.88
N LEU A 123 21.73 12.29 10.76
CA LEU A 123 20.37 11.74 10.85
C LEU A 123 19.67 11.73 9.49
N ALA A 124 19.68 12.86 8.78
CA ALA A 124 19.06 12.96 7.46
C ALA A 124 19.72 12.03 6.42
N LYS A 125 21.06 12.00 6.38
CA LYS A 125 21.81 11.12 5.46
C LYS A 125 21.57 9.65 5.74
N THR A 126 21.55 9.24 7.00
CA THR A 126 21.31 7.86 7.39
C THR A 126 19.88 7.45 7.07
N LEU A 127 18.90 8.33 7.33
CA LEU A 127 17.51 8.07 6.98
C LEU A 127 17.33 7.83 5.47
N ALA A 128 17.97 8.63 4.62
CA ALA A 128 17.95 8.46 3.17
C ALA A 128 18.66 7.20 2.64
N LYS A 129 19.44 6.49 3.48
CA LYS A 129 20.05 5.19 3.12
C LYS A 129 19.18 4.01 3.53
N ILE A 130 18.32 4.20 4.53
CA ILE A 130 17.45 3.15 5.07
C ILE A 130 16.15 3.03 4.26
N LEU A 131 15.74 4.15 3.65
CA LEU A 131 14.54 4.30 2.82
C LEU A 131 14.91 4.24 1.33
#